data_AF-A0A8H3E5Q0-F1
#
_entry.id   AF-A0A8H3E5Q0-F1
#
_cell.length_a   1.000
_cell.length_b   1.000
_cell.length_c   1.000
_cell.angle_alpha   90.00
_cell.angle_beta   90.00
_cell.angle_gamma   90.00
#
_symmetry.space_group_name_H-M   'P 1'
#
loop_
_entity.id
_entity.type
_entity.pdbx_description
1 polymer ?
#
loop_
_entity_poly.entity_id
_entity_poly.type
_entity_poly.pdbx_seq_one_letter_code
_entity_poly.pdbx_strand_id
1 'polypeptide(L)'
;RCFDILSGYKHKPIPEGSSMSVEELRKGGYLMTEEGWLMRILFLETIAGVPGMVAATLRHLRSLRLMKRDAGWIHTLLEEAENERMHLMTFMTIKKPSIWFRALILGAQGVFYNAFFLSYIVSPRTCHRFVGFLEEEAVLTYTRCIADIEQGRFPEWASKPAPSIAIDYWRLEPSATLLDVVKAVRADESTHRFVNHSLANLKQKEDLNPFAIREPDMHTKGSRPGFTREESAAFVEESREILEQSRH
;
A
#
# COMPACT_ATOMS: atom_id res chain seq x y z
N ARG A 1 16.16 -0.30 4.93
CA ARG A 1 17.46 0.13 5.50
C ARG A 1 17.82 1.59 5.23
N CYS A 2 17.90 2.10 4.00
CA CYS A 2 18.21 3.53 3.77
C CYS A 2 17.16 4.48 4.34
N PHE A 3 15.87 4.18 4.16
CA PHE A 3 14.82 5.02 4.72
C PHE A 3 14.74 4.93 6.25
N ASP A 4 15.01 3.76 6.82
CA ASP A 4 15.08 3.59 8.28
C ASP A 4 16.19 4.46 8.91
N ILE A 5 17.30 4.66 8.20
CA ILE A 5 18.37 5.60 8.62
C ILE A 5 17.88 7.04 8.56
N LEU A 6 17.19 7.44 7.49
CA LEU A 6 16.69 8.81 7.30
C LEU A 6 15.53 9.15 8.25
N SER A 7 14.65 8.18 8.55
CA SER A 7 13.56 8.34 9.50
C SER A 7 14.00 8.12 10.96
N GLY A 8 15.25 7.71 11.18
CA GLY A 8 15.75 7.33 12.51
C GLY A 8 15.10 6.06 13.07
N TYR A 9 14.39 5.29 12.23
CA TYR A 9 13.70 4.07 12.65
C TYR A 9 14.71 2.97 12.95
N LYS A 10 14.89 2.67 14.24
CA LYS A 10 15.61 1.48 14.70
C LYS A 10 14.60 0.62 15.42
N HIS A 11 14.23 -0.52 14.84
CA HIS A 11 13.39 -1.49 15.53
C HIS A 11 14.23 -2.20 16.60
N LYS A 12 14.49 -1.51 17.70
CA LYS A 12 15.16 -2.08 18.86
C LYS A 12 14.12 -2.84 19.68
N PRO A 13 14.26 -4.15 19.90
CA PRO A 13 13.31 -4.88 20.72
C PRO A 13 13.26 -4.27 22.12
N ILE A 14 12.05 -4.06 22.64
CA ILE A 14 11.87 -3.64 24.03
C ILE A 14 12.37 -4.78 24.92
N PRO A 15 13.23 -4.52 25.93
CA PRO A 15 13.68 -5.56 26.84
C PRO A 15 12.50 -6.26 27.52
N GLU A 16 12.52 -7.59 27.58
CA GLU A 16 11.48 -8.37 28.26
C GLU A 16 11.36 -7.94 29.74
N GLY A 17 10.13 -7.76 30.23
CA GLY A 17 9.87 -7.30 31.60
C GLY A 17 10.13 -5.82 31.86
N SER A 18 10.38 -5.02 30.81
CA SER A 18 10.57 -3.56 30.95
C SER A 18 9.34 -2.88 31.57
N SER A 19 9.56 -2.18 32.69
CA SER A 19 8.58 -1.28 33.32
C SER A 19 8.72 0.18 32.89
N MET A 20 9.49 0.44 31.82
CA MET A 20 9.77 1.80 31.33
C MET A 20 8.49 2.47 30.82
N SER A 21 8.34 3.77 31.08
CA SER A 21 7.24 4.56 30.54
C SER A 21 7.36 4.74 29.01
N VAL A 22 6.27 5.17 28.36
CA VAL A 22 6.27 5.48 26.92
C VAL A 22 7.34 6.54 26.58
N GLU A 23 7.51 7.57 27.41
CA GLU A 23 8.54 8.59 27.25
C GLU A 23 9.95 8.01 27.32
N GLU A 24 10.21 7.12 28.28
CA GLU A 24 11.50 6.48 28.44
C GLU A 24 11.83 5.55 27.26
N LEU A 25 10.83 4.80 26.79
CA LEU A 25 10.96 3.94 25.60
C LEU A 25 11.23 4.76 24.34
N ARG A 26 10.58 5.91 24.16
CA ARG A 26 10.84 6.85 23.04
C ARG A 26 12.24 7.45 23.13
N LYS A 27 12.65 7.92 24.30
CA LYS A 27 14.00 8.49 24.53
C LYS A 27 15.09 7.44 24.27
N GLY A 28 14.82 6.17 24.60
CA GLY A 28 15.69 5.03 24.32
C GLY A 28 15.69 4.57 22.86
N GLY A 29 14.84 5.14 22.00
CA GLY A 29 14.70 4.77 20.60
C GLY A 29 14.02 3.41 20.37
N TYR A 30 13.27 2.91 21.36
CA TYR A 30 12.49 1.68 21.25
C TYR A 30 11.11 1.91 20.62
N LEU A 31 10.56 3.11 20.79
CA LEU A 31 9.27 3.52 20.23
C LEU A 31 9.42 4.76 19.36
N MET A 32 8.67 4.79 18.27
CA MET A 32 8.60 5.95 17.39
C MET A 32 7.58 6.97 17.93
N THR A 33 7.87 8.25 17.75
CA THR A 33 6.96 9.35 18.08
C THR A 33 5.88 9.51 17.00
N GLU A 34 4.80 10.25 17.29
CA GLU A 34 3.80 10.62 16.28
C GLU A 34 4.47 11.30 15.06
N GLU A 35 5.38 12.22 15.34
CA GLU A 35 6.17 12.91 14.32
C GLU A 35 6.96 11.93 13.43
N GLY A 36 7.61 10.93 14.03
CA GLY A 36 8.36 9.91 13.31
C GLY A 36 7.46 9.02 12.45
N TRP A 37 6.30 8.59 12.97
CA TRP A 37 5.30 7.84 12.21
C TRP A 37 4.79 8.62 11.01
N LEU A 38 4.38 9.87 11.22
CA LEU A 38 3.85 10.70 10.14
C LEU A 38 4.92 11.00 9.09
N MET A 39 6.16 11.31 9.48
CA MET A 39 7.25 11.53 8.52
C MET A 39 7.57 10.27 7.71
N ARG A 40 7.52 9.09 8.34
CA ARG A 40 7.71 7.80 7.68
C ARG A 40 6.62 7.54 6.65
N ILE A 41 5.36 7.60 7.09
CA ILE A 41 4.20 7.32 6.26
C ILE A 41 4.16 8.31 5.09
N LEU A 42 4.16 9.62 5.37
CA LEU A 42 4.07 10.65 4.34
C LEU A 42 5.17 10.54 3.27
N PHE A 43 6.39 10.11 3.64
CA PHE A 43 7.42 9.87 2.63
C PHE A 43 7.10 8.63 1.80
N LEU A 44 6.81 7.49 2.44
CA LEU A 44 6.60 6.22 1.75
C LEU A 44 5.37 6.28 0.83
N GLU A 45 4.26 6.86 1.27
CA GLU A 45 3.04 7.00 0.46
C GLU A 45 3.27 7.86 -0.81
N THR A 46 4.18 8.84 -0.76
CA THR A 46 4.54 9.63 -1.96
C THR A 46 5.30 8.82 -3.01
N ILE A 47 5.93 7.72 -2.60
CA ILE A 47 6.65 6.79 -3.45
C ILE A 47 5.73 5.62 -3.86
N ALA A 48 4.88 5.14 -2.96
CA ALA A 48 3.93 4.05 -3.19
C ALA A 48 2.89 4.37 -4.27
N GLY A 49 2.45 5.63 -4.40
CA GLY A 49 1.54 6.04 -5.48
C GLY A 49 2.17 6.10 -6.90
N VAL A 50 3.47 5.85 -7.05
CA VAL A 50 4.17 5.97 -8.35
C VAL A 50 4.09 4.71 -9.22
N PRO A 51 4.37 3.48 -8.72
CA PRO A 51 4.40 2.26 -9.51
C PRO A 51 3.12 1.98 -10.31
N GLY A 52 1.95 2.02 -9.66
CA GLY A 52 0.66 1.79 -10.32
C GLY A 52 0.42 2.77 -11.47
N MET A 53 0.71 4.06 -11.25
CA MET A 53 0.56 5.11 -12.27
C MET A 53 1.49 4.89 -13.47
N VAL A 54 2.76 4.56 -13.24
CA VAL A 54 3.74 4.28 -14.31
C VAL A 54 3.34 3.04 -15.11
N ALA A 55 2.99 1.96 -14.42
CA ALA A 55 2.56 0.71 -15.02
C ALA A 55 1.30 0.93 -15.88
N ALA A 56 0.27 1.58 -15.32
CA ALA A 56 -0.94 1.94 -16.03
C ALA A 56 -0.66 2.79 -17.26
N THR A 57 0.19 3.82 -17.16
CA THR A 57 0.55 4.70 -18.29
C THR A 57 1.22 3.91 -19.42
N LEU A 58 2.20 3.07 -19.10
CA LEU A 58 2.92 2.28 -20.09
C LEU A 58 2.01 1.26 -20.79
N ARG A 59 1.10 0.63 -20.03
CA ARG A 59 0.09 -0.28 -20.57
C ARG A 59 -0.96 0.44 -21.40
N HIS A 60 -1.43 1.60 -20.97
CA HIS A 60 -2.36 2.45 -21.69
C HIS A 60 -1.81 2.87 -23.05
N LEU A 61 -0.61 3.45 -23.09
CA LEU A 61 0.05 3.81 -24.34
C LEU A 61 0.32 2.59 -25.24
N ARG A 62 0.45 1.39 -24.66
CA ARG A 62 0.63 0.15 -25.42
C ARG A 62 -0.66 -0.32 -26.06
N SER A 63 -1.75 -0.29 -25.31
CA SER A 63 -3.10 -0.55 -25.79
C SER A 63 -3.42 0.35 -26.99
N LEU A 64 -3.18 1.66 -26.85
CA LEU A 64 -3.40 2.65 -27.92
C LEU A 64 -2.54 2.38 -29.16
N ARG A 65 -1.21 2.32 -29.03
CA ARG A 65 -0.32 2.19 -30.20
C ARG A 65 -0.44 0.84 -30.93
N LEU A 66 -0.95 -0.20 -30.26
CA LEU A 66 -1.17 -1.51 -30.85
C LEU A 66 -2.63 -1.76 -31.24
N MET A 67 -3.54 -0.84 -30.89
CA MET A 67 -4.99 -0.97 -31.08
C MET A 67 -5.55 -2.28 -30.51
N LYS A 68 -5.14 -2.63 -29.28
CA LYS A 68 -5.49 -3.90 -28.61
C LYS A 68 -6.14 -3.65 -27.25
N ARG A 69 -7.04 -4.56 -26.85
CA ARG A 69 -7.59 -4.58 -25.49
C ARG A 69 -6.46 -4.79 -24.46
N ASP A 70 -6.56 -4.13 -23.31
CA ASP A 70 -5.59 -4.26 -22.21
C ASP A 70 -5.90 -5.42 -21.26
N ALA A 71 -7.13 -5.95 -21.28
CA ALA A 71 -7.61 -7.02 -20.42
C ALA A 71 -7.71 -6.67 -18.93
N GLY A 72 -8.06 -5.41 -18.62
CA GLY A 72 -8.46 -4.95 -17.29
C GLY A 72 -7.32 -4.59 -16.34
N TRP A 73 -6.09 -4.44 -16.83
CA TRP A 73 -4.93 -4.11 -16.00
C TRP A 73 -4.84 -2.63 -15.67
N ILE A 74 -5.10 -1.74 -16.65
CA ILE A 74 -4.94 -0.29 -16.50
C ILE A 74 -5.78 0.25 -15.34
N HIS A 75 -7.04 -0.19 -15.23
CA HIS A 75 -7.95 0.31 -14.21
C HIS A 75 -7.46 -0.03 -12.80
N THR A 76 -7.20 -1.31 -12.53
CA THR A 76 -6.66 -1.77 -11.23
C THR A 76 -5.37 -1.05 -10.84
N LEU A 77 -4.47 -0.80 -11.80
CA LEU A 77 -3.20 -0.10 -11.52
C LEU A 77 -3.39 1.41 -11.25
N LEU A 78 -4.41 2.04 -11.86
CA LEU A 78 -4.77 3.41 -11.54
C LEU A 78 -5.49 3.52 -10.18
N GLU A 79 -6.33 2.54 -9.85
CA GLU A 79 -7.00 2.46 -8.55
C GLU A 79 -5.99 2.27 -7.41
N GLU A 80 -5.01 1.39 -7.57
CA GLU A 80 -3.89 1.24 -6.61
C GLU A 80 -3.16 2.58 -6.41
N ALA A 81 -2.76 3.24 -7.51
CA ALA A 81 -2.08 4.54 -7.42
C ALA A 81 -2.94 5.64 -6.76
N GLU A 82 -4.26 5.60 -6.96
CA GLU A 82 -5.19 6.50 -6.28
C GLU A 82 -5.34 6.17 -4.80
N ASN A 83 -5.43 4.90 -4.44
CA ASN A 83 -5.56 4.44 -3.06
C ASN A 83 -4.34 4.88 -2.21
N GLU A 84 -3.13 4.66 -2.72
CA GLU A 84 -1.88 5.15 -2.09
C GLU A 84 -1.87 6.68 -1.94
N ARG A 85 -2.39 7.40 -2.95
CA ARG A 85 -2.55 8.85 -2.86
C ARG A 85 -3.56 9.23 -1.76
N MET A 86 -4.60 8.44 -1.54
CA MET A 86 -5.58 8.65 -0.47
C MET A 86 -5.00 8.36 0.92
N HIS A 87 -4.06 7.43 1.06
CA HIS A 87 -3.24 7.27 2.26
C HIS A 87 -2.50 8.59 2.56
N LEU A 88 -1.72 9.07 1.59
CA LEU A 88 -0.97 10.32 1.72
C LEU A 88 -1.87 11.50 2.11
N MET A 89 -2.97 11.70 1.37
CA MET A 89 -3.88 12.82 1.61
C MET A 89 -4.53 12.75 2.99
N THR A 90 -4.84 11.55 3.48
CA THR A 90 -5.37 11.33 4.83
C THR A 90 -4.37 11.77 5.88
N PHE A 91 -3.13 11.29 5.85
CA PHE A 91 -2.13 11.64 6.86
C PHE A 91 -1.65 13.09 6.76
N MET A 92 -1.75 13.71 5.57
CA MET A 92 -1.48 15.15 5.39
C MET A 92 -2.48 16.05 6.13
N THR A 93 -3.68 15.57 6.44
CA THR A 93 -4.63 16.32 7.28
C THR A 93 -4.15 16.44 8.73
N ILE A 94 -3.31 15.50 9.17
CA ILE A 94 -2.75 15.44 10.52
C ILE A 94 -1.46 16.25 10.59
N LYS A 95 -0.59 16.11 9.58
CA LYS A 95 0.70 16.79 9.53
C LYS A 95 0.95 17.46 8.19
N LYS A 96 1.23 18.77 8.25
CA LYS A 96 1.70 19.54 7.10
C LYS A 96 3.23 19.42 6.98
N PRO A 97 3.75 18.87 5.87
CA PRO A 97 5.19 18.75 5.71
C PRO A 97 5.89 20.08 5.45
N SER A 98 7.15 20.19 5.88
CA SER A 98 7.97 21.38 5.65
C SER A 98 8.39 21.53 4.18
N ILE A 99 8.83 22.72 3.76
CA ILE A 99 9.33 22.95 2.40
C ILE A 99 10.53 22.05 2.06
N TRP A 100 11.39 21.78 3.06
CA TRP A 100 12.55 20.90 2.89
C TRP A 100 12.14 19.45 2.68
N PHE A 101 11.13 18.97 3.41
CA PHE A 101 10.60 17.63 3.19
C PHE A 101 9.94 17.50 1.81
N ARG A 102 9.23 18.53 1.36
CA ARG A 102 8.66 18.57 0.00
C ARG A 102 9.73 18.57 -1.09
N ALA A 103 10.84 19.29 -0.88
CA ALA A 103 11.98 19.25 -1.79
C ALA A 103 12.66 17.86 -1.82
N LEU A 104 12.76 17.19 -0.67
CA LEU A 104 13.24 15.81 -0.59
C LEU A 104 12.33 14.86 -1.38
N ILE A 105 11.00 14.96 -1.22
CA ILE A 105 10.04 14.15 -1.98
C ILE A 105 10.21 14.38 -3.48
N LEU A 106 10.33 15.65 -3.91
CA LEU A 106 10.52 15.97 -5.33
C LEU A 106 11.76 15.29 -5.92
N GLY A 107 12.89 15.34 -5.19
CA GLY A 107 14.12 14.64 -5.59
C GLY A 107 13.96 13.12 -5.62
N ALA A 108 13.36 12.55 -4.57
CA ALA A 108 13.13 11.11 -4.46
C ALA A 108 12.20 10.59 -5.57
N GLN A 109 11.09 11.28 -5.85
CA GLN A 109 10.18 10.95 -6.95
C GLN A 109 10.87 11.10 -8.30
N GLY A 110 11.66 12.15 -8.51
CA GLY A 110 12.42 12.33 -9.75
C GLY A 110 13.34 11.14 -10.06
N VAL A 111 14.04 10.61 -9.06
CA VAL A 111 14.88 9.42 -9.23
C VAL A 111 14.04 8.16 -9.38
N PHE A 112 13.09 7.93 -8.46
CA PHE A 112 12.33 6.68 -8.40
C PHE A 112 11.41 6.49 -9.60
N TYR A 113 10.69 7.55 -10.02
CA TYR A 113 9.81 7.51 -11.19
C TYR A 113 10.57 7.06 -12.44
N ASN A 114 11.72 7.69 -12.73
CA ASN A 114 12.51 7.37 -13.92
C ASN A 114 13.12 5.97 -13.84
N ALA A 115 13.64 5.58 -12.68
CA ALA A 115 14.18 4.24 -12.48
C ALA A 115 13.11 3.15 -12.65
N PHE A 116 11.93 3.34 -12.06
CA PHE A 116 10.81 2.41 -12.15
C PHE A 116 10.25 2.35 -13.58
N PHE A 117 10.09 3.50 -14.25
CA PHE A 117 9.65 3.60 -15.63
C PHE A 117 10.55 2.79 -16.58
N LEU A 118 11.87 2.99 -16.52
CA LEU A 118 12.83 2.24 -17.33
C LEU A 118 12.79 0.75 -16.98
N SER A 119 12.70 0.42 -15.69
CA SER A 119 12.61 -0.97 -15.23
C SER A 119 11.34 -1.66 -15.73
N TYR A 120 10.20 -0.97 -15.77
CA TYR A 120 8.92 -1.52 -16.23
C TYR A 120 8.92 -1.76 -17.75
N ILE A 121 9.61 -0.93 -18.53
CA ILE A 121 9.82 -1.20 -19.97
C ILE A 121 10.58 -2.51 -20.18
N VAL A 122 11.58 -2.78 -19.35
CA VAL A 122 12.44 -3.97 -19.46
C VAL A 122 11.76 -5.22 -18.89
N SER A 123 11.20 -5.13 -17.69
CA SER A 123 10.64 -6.28 -16.98
C SER A 123 9.46 -5.89 -16.07
N PRO A 124 8.23 -5.81 -16.62
CA PRO A 124 7.02 -5.57 -15.84
C PRO A 124 6.83 -6.59 -14.70
N ARG A 125 7.19 -7.86 -14.95
CA ARG A 125 7.14 -8.94 -13.95
C ARG A 125 8.00 -8.62 -12.72
N THR A 126 9.21 -8.12 -12.93
CA THR A 126 10.13 -7.77 -11.83
C THR A 126 9.60 -6.58 -11.06
N CYS A 127 9.06 -5.58 -11.76
CA CYS A 127 8.43 -4.42 -11.13
C CYS A 127 7.23 -4.80 -10.25
N HIS A 128 6.30 -5.62 -10.75
CA HIS A 128 5.19 -6.11 -9.92
C HIS A 128 5.67 -6.93 -8.73
N ARG A 129 6.69 -7.79 -8.91
CA ARG A 129 7.24 -8.54 -7.78
C ARG A 129 7.89 -7.63 -6.74
N PHE A 130 8.59 -6.59 -7.20
CA PHE A 130 9.21 -5.59 -6.33
C PHE A 130 8.17 -4.83 -5.52
N VAL A 131 7.09 -4.35 -6.15
CA VAL A 131 5.98 -3.69 -5.46
C VAL A 131 5.35 -4.63 -4.44
N GLY A 132 5.06 -5.89 -4.80
CA GLY A 132 4.53 -6.88 -3.84
C GLY A 132 5.39 -7.01 -2.56
N PHE A 133 6.72 -6.98 -2.68
CA PHE A 133 7.61 -6.97 -1.52
C PHE A 133 7.62 -5.64 -0.75
N LEU A 134 7.40 -4.49 -1.40
CA LEU A 134 7.18 -3.23 -0.68
C LEU A 134 5.94 -3.32 0.19
N GLU A 135 4.86 -3.90 -0.34
CA GLU A 135 3.59 -4.00 0.39
C GLU A 135 3.63 -5.06 1.49
N GLU A 136 4.46 -6.10 1.36
CA GLU A 136 4.79 -6.98 2.49
C GLU A 136 5.40 -6.19 3.67
N GLU A 137 6.33 -5.28 3.39
CA GLU A 137 6.94 -4.42 4.40
C GLU A 137 5.97 -3.34 4.91
N ALA A 138 5.05 -2.85 4.08
CA ALA A 138 3.99 -1.92 4.47
C ALA A 138 2.99 -2.59 5.44
N VAL A 139 2.50 -3.78 5.11
CA VAL A 139 1.63 -4.59 5.98
C VAL A 139 2.31 -4.85 7.33
N LEU A 140 3.60 -5.18 7.32
CA LEU A 140 4.38 -5.39 8.55
C LEU A 140 4.52 -4.10 9.36
N THR A 141 4.82 -2.98 8.69
CA THR A 141 4.95 -1.65 9.31
C THR A 141 3.65 -1.24 10.01
N TYR A 142 2.52 -1.34 9.33
CA TYR A 142 1.22 -0.99 9.91
C TYR A 142 0.75 -1.98 10.98
N THR A 143 1.08 -3.27 10.86
CA THR A 143 0.82 -4.24 11.93
C THR A 143 1.55 -3.87 13.22
N ARG A 144 2.81 -3.41 13.13
CA ARG A 144 3.56 -2.93 14.29
C ARG A 144 2.95 -1.65 14.87
N CYS A 145 2.56 -0.70 14.01
CA CYS A 145 1.90 0.54 14.42
C CYS A 145 0.61 0.23 15.21
N ILE A 146 -0.25 -0.64 14.69
CA ILE A 146 -1.48 -1.10 15.34
C ILE A 146 -1.16 -1.72 16.71
N ALA A 147 -0.18 -2.62 16.78
CA ALA A 147 0.22 -3.27 18.02
C ALA A 147 0.72 -2.26 19.07
N ASP A 148 1.46 -1.23 18.66
CA ASP A 148 1.90 -0.16 19.58
C ASP A 148 0.72 0.68 20.09
N ILE A 149 -0.28 0.96 19.25
CA ILE A 149 -1.49 1.68 19.68
C ILE A 149 -2.32 0.84 20.65
N GLU A 150 -2.62 -0.42 20.30
CA GLU A 150 -3.46 -1.33 21.09
C GLU A 150 -2.84 -1.68 22.44
N GLN A 151 -1.50 -1.70 22.53
CA GLN A 151 -0.77 -1.97 23.77
C GLN A 151 -0.48 -0.70 24.59
N GLY A 152 -1.06 0.44 24.22
CA GLY A 152 -0.92 1.71 24.95
C GLY A 152 0.46 2.36 24.83
N ARG A 153 1.31 1.89 23.90
CA ARG A 153 2.64 2.45 23.62
C ARG A 153 2.61 3.64 22.65
N PHE A 154 1.51 3.77 21.92
CA PHE A 154 1.22 4.93 21.07
C PHE A 154 -0.22 5.43 21.29
N PRO A 155 -0.53 5.96 22.48
CA PRO A 155 -1.90 6.31 22.87
C PRO A 155 -2.49 7.48 22.06
N GLU A 156 -1.65 8.32 21.44
CA GLU A 156 -2.08 9.51 20.70
C GLU A 156 -3.07 9.19 19.57
N TRP A 157 -2.98 7.99 18.97
CA TRP A 157 -3.85 7.59 17.86
C TRP A 157 -5.02 6.69 18.30
N ALA A 158 -4.98 6.18 19.53
CA ALA A 158 -6.05 5.34 20.08
C ALA A 158 -7.35 6.12 20.27
N SER A 159 -7.28 7.41 20.63
CA SER A 159 -8.44 8.25 20.95
C SER A 159 -8.66 9.40 19.97
N LYS A 160 -7.74 9.60 19.02
CA LYS A 160 -7.82 10.70 18.05
C LYS A 160 -8.85 10.38 16.98
N PRO A 161 -9.86 11.25 16.74
CA PRO A 161 -10.88 11.02 15.73
C PRO A 161 -10.26 10.86 14.33
N ALA A 162 -10.85 9.97 13.53
CA ALA A 162 -10.50 9.81 12.13
C ALA A 162 -10.78 11.11 11.34
N PRO A 163 -9.88 11.54 10.44
CA PRO A 163 -10.14 12.65 9.54
C PRO A 163 -11.38 12.40 8.67
N SER A 164 -12.15 13.44 8.34
CA SER A 164 -13.36 13.30 7.52
C SER A 164 -13.08 12.67 6.16
N ILE A 165 -11.95 13.00 5.53
CA ILE A 165 -11.52 12.38 4.27
C ILE A 165 -11.39 10.85 4.38
N ALA A 166 -10.94 10.36 5.54
CA ALA A 166 -10.80 8.92 5.78
C ALA A 166 -12.15 8.26 6.03
N ILE A 167 -13.00 8.91 6.83
CA ILE A 167 -14.39 8.46 7.07
C ILE A 167 -15.13 8.32 5.75
N ASP A 168 -15.05 9.33 4.89
CA ASP A 168 -15.75 9.35 3.60
C ASP A 168 -15.19 8.31 2.62
N TYR A 169 -13.85 8.17 2.56
CA TYR A 169 -13.18 7.27 1.62
C TYR A 169 -13.36 5.79 1.99
N TRP A 170 -13.05 5.42 3.23
CA TRP A 170 -13.18 4.03 3.72
C TRP A 170 -14.56 3.69 4.26
N ARG A 171 -15.51 4.64 4.25
CA ARG A 171 -16.86 4.47 4.79
C ARG A 171 -16.84 4.01 6.26
N LEU A 172 -15.94 4.60 7.05
CA LEU A 172 -15.83 4.28 8.47
C LEU A 172 -17.02 4.85 9.25
N GLU A 173 -17.25 4.30 10.44
CA GLU A 173 -18.23 4.87 11.37
C GLU A 173 -17.84 6.31 11.77
N PRO A 174 -18.81 7.21 12.02
CA PRO A 174 -18.51 8.60 12.42
C PRO A 174 -17.68 8.72 13.70
N SER A 175 -17.71 7.69 14.55
CA SER A 175 -16.93 7.59 15.79
C SER A 175 -15.55 6.96 15.61
N ALA A 176 -15.15 6.62 14.37
CA ALA A 176 -13.88 5.98 14.08
C ALA A 176 -12.68 6.83 14.54
N THR A 177 -11.62 6.13 14.92
CA THR A 177 -10.37 6.70 15.41
C THR A 177 -9.25 6.53 14.39
N LEU A 178 -8.08 7.14 14.63
CA LEU A 178 -6.91 6.89 13.81
C LEU A 178 -6.45 5.43 13.84
N LEU A 179 -6.72 4.67 14.91
CA LEU A 179 -6.49 3.23 14.92
C LEU A 179 -7.28 2.53 13.80
N ASP A 180 -8.53 2.91 13.60
CA ASP A 180 -9.40 2.33 12.57
C ASP A 180 -8.92 2.71 11.17
N VAL A 181 -8.45 3.95 10.99
CA VAL A 181 -7.81 4.41 9.74
C VAL A 181 -6.57 3.56 9.44
N VAL A 182 -5.68 3.35 10.41
CA VAL A 182 -4.46 2.54 10.21
C VAL A 182 -4.81 1.08 9.90
N LYS A 183 -5.88 0.54 10.49
CA LYS A 183 -6.40 -0.81 10.15
C LYS A 183 -6.90 -0.88 8.71
N ALA A 184 -7.61 0.16 8.24
CA ALA A 184 -8.09 0.26 6.86
C ALA A 184 -6.93 0.35 5.86
N VAL A 185 -5.97 1.26 6.10
CA VAL A 185 -4.76 1.40 5.27
C VAL A 185 -4.02 0.06 5.17
N ARG A 186 -3.79 -0.64 6.29
CA ARG A 186 -3.15 -1.97 6.27
C ARG A 186 -3.93 -2.99 5.42
N ALA A 187 -5.26 -2.93 5.41
CA ALA A 187 -6.08 -3.82 4.60
C ALA A 187 -5.89 -3.54 3.09
N ASP A 188 -5.74 -2.27 2.72
CA ASP A 188 -5.41 -1.86 1.36
C ASP A 188 -4.02 -2.37 0.96
N GLU A 189 -3.00 -2.21 1.82
CA GLU A 189 -1.66 -2.73 1.56
C GLU A 189 -1.66 -4.26 1.37
N SER A 190 -2.49 -4.97 2.15
CA SER A 190 -2.64 -6.41 1.97
C SER A 190 -3.27 -6.76 0.61
N THR A 191 -4.14 -5.89 0.08
CA THR A 191 -4.72 -6.03 -1.27
C THR A 191 -3.65 -5.75 -2.32
N HIS A 192 -2.91 -4.64 -2.22
CA HIS A 192 -1.85 -4.29 -3.17
C HIS A 192 -0.75 -5.35 -3.23
N ARG A 193 -0.31 -5.87 -2.07
CA ARG A 193 0.56 -7.04 -1.96
C ARG A 193 0.03 -8.21 -2.79
N PHE A 194 -1.21 -8.61 -2.50
CA PHE A 194 -1.84 -9.76 -3.12
C PHE A 194 -1.94 -9.61 -4.63
N VAL A 195 -2.41 -8.44 -5.08
CA VAL A 195 -2.57 -8.12 -6.50
C VAL A 195 -1.21 -8.14 -7.20
N ASN A 196 -0.22 -7.40 -6.71
CA ASN A 196 1.08 -7.29 -7.38
C ASN A 196 1.85 -8.62 -7.45
N HIS A 197 1.82 -9.45 -6.39
CA HIS A 197 2.41 -10.80 -6.47
C HIS A 197 1.70 -11.69 -7.50
N SER A 198 0.36 -11.60 -7.58
CA SER A 198 -0.43 -12.33 -8.57
C SER A 198 -0.10 -11.87 -9.99
N LEU A 199 -0.10 -10.56 -10.23
CA LEU A 199 0.25 -9.96 -11.52
C LEU A 199 1.66 -10.32 -11.96
N ALA A 200 2.62 -10.39 -11.03
CA ALA A 200 3.99 -10.84 -11.32
C ALA A 200 4.05 -12.30 -11.82
N ASN A 201 3.10 -13.14 -11.44
CA ASN A 201 3.05 -14.54 -11.86
C ASN A 201 2.48 -14.74 -13.27
N LEU A 202 1.77 -13.73 -13.80
CA LEU A 202 1.12 -13.78 -15.11
C LEU A 202 2.08 -13.51 -16.28
N LYS A 203 1.69 -14.01 -17.45
CA LYS A 203 2.22 -13.60 -18.75
C LYS A 203 1.60 -12.26 -19.14
N GLN A 204 2.36 -11.20 -18.90
CA GLN A 204 2.01 -9.79 -19.09
C GLN A 204 1.35 -9.39 -20.43
N LYS A 205 1.51 -10.19 -21.49
CA LYS A 205 0.98 -9.93 -22.84
C LYS A 205 -0.23 -10.79 -23.22
N GLU A 206 -0.49 -11.86 -22.49
CA GLU A 206 -1.45 -12.91 -22.84
C GLU A 206 -2.58 -13.02 -21.82
N ASP A 207 -2.24 -12.97 -20.54
CA ASP A 207 -3.18 -13.26 -19.47
C ASP A 207 -4.07 -12.05 -19.13
N LEU A 208 -5.33 -12.34 -18.80
CA LEU A 208 -6.28 -11.37 -18.26
C LEU A 208 -5.90 -11.00 -16.83
N ASN A 209 -6.18 -9.76 -16.41
CA ASN A 209 -6.11 -9.41 -14.99
C ASN A 209 -7.23 -10.16 -14.23
N PRO A 210 -6.92 -11.09 -13.31
CA PRO A 210 -7.93 -11.86 -12.59
C PRO A 210 -8.86 -11.01 -11.74
N PHE A 211 -8.44 -9.78 -11.40
CA PHE A 211 -9.18 -8.88 -10.53
C PHE A 211 -10.07 -7.89 -11.30
N ALA A 212 -10.12 -7.97 -12.63
CA ALA A 212 -10.87 -7.03 -13.45
C ALA A 212 -12.40 -7.17 -13.34
N ILE A 213 -12.88 -8.31 -12.82
CA ILE A 213 -14.33 -8.62 -12.69
C ILE A 213 -14.73 -8.65 -11.22
N ARG A 214 -13.91 -9.30 -10.40
CA ARG A 214 -14.19 -9.57 -9.00
C ARG A 214 -12.88 -9.54 -8.22
N GLU A 215 -12.94 -9.12 -6.97
CA GLU A 215 -11.82 -9.26 -6.05
C GLU A 215 -12.03 -10.45 -5.09
N PRO A 216 -10.95 -11.16 -4.71
CA PRO A 216 -11.02 -12.14 -3.62
C PRO A 216 -11.41 -11.46 -2.31
N ASP A 217 -11.96 -12.24 -1.39
CA ASP A 217 -12.27 -11.76 -0.05
C ASP A 217 -11.00 -11.40 0.74
N MET A 218 -11.18 -10.61 1.80
CA MET A 218 -10.06 -10.13 2.61
C MET A 218 -9.33 -11.24 3.38
N HIS A 219 -9.99 -12.37 3.70
CA HIS A 219 -9.32 -13.49 4.33
C HIS A 219 -8.34 -14.15 3.35
N THR A 220 -8.74 -14.33 2.09
CA THR A 220 -7.84 -14.79 1.01
C THR A 220 -6.68 -13.82 0.81
N LYS A 221 -6.93 -12.51 0.70
CA LYS A 221 -5.88 -11.50 0.50
C LYS A 221 -4.92 -11.39 1.69
N GLY A 222 -5.42 -11.59 2.91
CA GLY A 222 -4.64 -11.49 4.15
C GLY A 222 -3.76 -12.72 4.43
N SER A 223 -4.23 -13.92 4.08
CA SER A 223 -3.62 -15.21 4.47
C SER A 223 -2.49 -15.70 3.57
N ARG A 224 -2.36 -15.15 2.35
CA ARG A 224 -1.40 -15.61 1.34
C ARG A 224 -0.87 -14.42 0.51
N PRO A 225 0.34 -14.53 -0.06
CA PRO A 225 0.97 -13.40 -0.76
C PRO A 225 0.35 -13.09 -2.13
N GLY A 226 -0.34 -14.02 -2.79
CA GLY A 226 -0.95 -13.83 -4.10
C GLY A 226 -1.39 -15.15 -4.74
N PHE A 227 -2.02 -15.11 -5.91
CA PHE A 227 -2.32 -16.27 -6.74
C PHE A 227 -1.12 -16.72 -7.58
N THR A 228 -0.98 -18.03 -7.78
CA THR A 228 -0.24 -18.60 -8.90
C THR A 228 -0.94 -18.24 -10.22
N ARG A 229 -0.28 -18.54 -11.35
CA ARG A 229 -0.88 -18.27 -12.65
C ARG A 229 -2.09 -19.15 -12.90
N GLU A 230 -2.04 -20.41 -12.46
CA GLU A 230 -3.11 -21.40 -12.58
C GLU A 230 -4.31 -21.01 -11.70
N GLU A 231 -4.08 -20.60 -10.46
CA GLU A 231 -5.14 -20.09 -9.59
C GLU A 231 -5.77 -18.81 -10.14
N SER A 232 -4.96 -17.91 -10.72
CA SER A 232 -5.47 -16.70 -11.37
C SER A 232 -6.39 -17.05 -12.54
N ALA A 233 -6.03 -18.05 -13.36
CA ALA A 233 -6.88 -18.52 -14.45
C ALA A 233 -8.19 -19.14 -13.94
N ALA A 234 -8.11 -19.99 -12.91
CA ALA A 234 -9.29 -20.58 -12.29
C ALA A 234 -10.24 -19.52 -11.71
N PHE A 235 -9.69 -18.51 -11.04
CA PHE A 235 -10.47 -17.41 -10.46
C PHE A 235 -11.18 -16.55 -11.52
N VAL A 236 -10.58 -16.38 -12.71
CA VAL A 236 -11.23 -15.70 -13.85
C VAL A 236 -12.44 -16.49 -14.34
N GLU A 237 -12.30 -17.80 -14.53
CA GLU A 237 -13.40 -18.63 -15.03
C GLU A 237 -14.54 -18.70 -14.00
N GLU A 238 -14.23 -18.90 -12.72
CA GLU A 238 -15.22 -18.84 -11.63
C GLU A 238 -15.97 -17.49 -11.62
N SER A 239 -15.25 -16.38 -11.78
CA SER A 239 -15.85 -15.04 -11.79
C SER A 239 -16.76 -14.81 -13.00
N ARG A 240 -16.49 -15.46 -14.14
CA ARG A 240 -17.37 -15.42 -15.32
C ARG A 240 -18.63 -16.24 -15.10
N GLU A 241 -18.50 -17.45 -14.57
CA GLU A 241 -19.64 -18.32 -14.26
C GLU A 241 -20.63 -17.64 -13.29
N ILE A 242 -20.12 -17.00 -12.24
CA ILE A 242 -20.94 -16.23 -11.29
C ILE A 242 -21.69 -15.09 -12.01
N LEU A 243 -21.01 -14.35 -12.88
CA LEU A 243 -21.59 -13.23 -13.61
C LEU A 243 -22.66 -13.69 -14.62
N GLU A 244 -22.49 -14.86 -15.23
CA GLU A 244 -23.47 -15.46 -16.13
C GLU A 244 -24.70 -15.95 -15.35
N GLN A 245 -24.50 -16.58 -14.19
CA GLN A 245 -25.60 -17.01 -13.32
C GLN A 245 -26.43 -15.83 -12.79
N SER A 246 -25.82 -14.68 -12.49
CA SER A 246 -26.55 -13.49 -12.01
C SER A 246 -27.37 -12.77 -13.09
N ARG A 247 -27.24 -13.17 -14.36
CA ARG A 247 -28.01 -12.60 -15.48
C ARG A 247 -29.30 -13.35 -15.77
N HIS A 248 -29.51 -14.50 -15.13
CA HIS A 248 -30.71 -15.33 -15.23
C HIS A 248 -31.57 -15.18 -13.97
#